data_AF-A0A183DGS3-F1
#
_entry.id   AF-A0A183DGS3-F1
#
_cell.length_a   1.000
_cell.length_b   1.000
_cell.length_c   1.000
_cell.angle_alpha   90.00
_cell.angle_beta   90.00
_cell.angle_gamma   90.00
#
_symmetry.space_group_name_H-M   'P 1'
#
loop_
_entity.id
_entity.type
_entity.pdbx_description
1 polymer ?
#
loop_
_entity_poly.entity_id
_entity_poly.type
_entity_poly.pdbx_seq_one_letter_code
_entity_poly.pdbx_strand_id
1 'polypeptide(L)'
;MCSKTKVQLILNEDIKPVHILDSSDWAAPIVVARKANGRIRLCADYSTGLNDALKDIIYPIPKVEDVVAKFPGNTIFSQLHLSDAHLQLRLDESSQKMTTISTHKGLFQYNRLVFGLKPAPAIFQKTVDQAPSGIEGTLVYLDDILIMGPDKLTYDQRLHAVLQRL
;
A
#
# COMPACT_ATOMS: atom_id res chain seq x y z
N MET A 1 -16.97 18.84 30.76
CA MET A 1 -17.79 18.89 29.52
C MET A 1 -16.84 18.82 28.34
N CYS A 2 -16.65 17.62 27.80
CA CYS A 2 -15.75 17.39 26.67
C CYS A 2 -16.41 17.99 25.41
N SER A 3 -15.78 19.03 24.87
CA SER A 3 -16.21 19.67 23.62
C SER A 3 -16.42 18.61 22.55
N LYS A 4 -17.55 18.70 21.86
CA LYS A 4 -18.01 17.87 20.76
C LYS A 4 -16.99 17.88 19.62
N THR A 5 -15.90 17.14 19.78
CA THR A 5 -14.99 16.82 18.68
C THR A 5 -15.78 15.88 17.79
N LYS A 6 -16.30 16.43 16.69
CA LYS A 6 -16.69 15.65 15.51
C LYS A 6 -15.55 14.66 15.26
N VAL A 7 -15.71 13.42 15.72
CA VAL A 7 -15.05 12.27 15.10
C VAL A 7 -15.78 12.09 13.78
N GLN A 8 -15.66 13.07 12.88
CA GLN A 8 -15.86 12.86 11.47
C GLN A 8 -14.92 11.70 11.19
N LEU A 9 -15.47 10.58 10.74
CA LEU A 9 -14.70 9.41 10.37
C LEU A 9 -13.77 9.90 9.27
N ILE A 10 -12.58 10.37 9.64
CA ILE A 10 -11.46 10.56 8.72
C ILE A 10 -10.89 9.15 8.51
N LEU A 11 -11.75 8.29 7.97
CA LEU A 11 -11.46 7.64 6.71
C LEU A 11 -10.87 8.78 5.88
N ASN A 12 -9.58 8.76 5.58
CA ASN A 12 -8.97 9.80 4.73
C ASN A 12 -9.99 10.19 3.65
N GLU A 13 -10.11 11.47 3.27
CA GLU A 13 -10.97 11.81 2.14
C GLU A 13 -10.65 10.94 0.90
N ASP A 14 -9.45 10.35 0.89
CA ASP A 14 -8.89 9.41 -0.08
C ASP A 14 -9.19 7.90 0.17
N ILE A 15 -9.64 7.50 1.37
CA ILE A 15 -9.83 6.08 1.76
C ILE A 15 -11.17 5.89 2.46
N LYS A 16 -12.27 6.04 1.71
CA LYS A 16 -13.60 5.65 2.18
C LYS A 16 -13.72 4.11 2.11
N PRO A 17 -14.07 3.41 3.21
CA PRO A 17 -14.62 2.08 3.12
C PRO A 17 -15.83 2.17 2.22
N VAL A 18 -15.92 1.22 1.30
CA VAL A 18 -16.84 1.35 0.18
C VAL A 18 -18.23 0.88 0.57
N HIS A 19 -18.34 0.05 1.61
CA HIS A 19 -19.60 -0.50 2.06
C HIS A 19 -19.76 -0.38 3.58
N ILE A 20 -20.91 0.14 4.00
CA ILE A 20 -21.41 0.06 5.37
C ILE A 20 -22.22 -1.23 5.45
N LEU A 21 -22.01 -2.02 6.51
CA LEU A 21 -22.66 -3.31 6.68
C LEU A 21 -23.52 -3.33 7.94
N ASP A 22 -24.66 -4.02 7.87
CA ASP A 22 -25.50 -4.32 9.03
C ASP A 22 -24.98 -5.53 9.82
N SER A 23 -24.31 -6.46 9.14
CA SER A 23 -23.70 -7.65 9.73
C SER A 23 -22.49 -8.14 8.91
N SER A 24 -21.57 -8.86 9.55
CA SER A 24 -20.40 -9.45 8.89
C SER A 24 -19.84 -10.60 9.73
N ASP A 25 -19.36 -11.65 9.05
CA ASP A 25 -18.64 -12.76 9.68
C ASP A 25 -17.24 -12.34 10.18
N TRP A 26 -16.72 -11.23 9.63
CA TRP A 26 -15.40 -10.68 9.94
C TRP A 26 -15.53 -9.27 10.50
N ALA A 27 -14.73 -8.94 11.51
CA ALA A 27 -14.71 -7.60 12.09
C ALA A 27 -13.40 -7.36 12.86
N ALA A 28 -12.44 -6.69 12.22
CA ALA A 28 -11.22 -6.27 12.90
C ALA A 28 -11.45 -4.97 13.70
N PRO A 29 -10.93 -4.84 14.93
CA PRO A 29 -10.97 -3.57 15.65
C PRO A 29 -10.10 -2.51 14.96
N ILE A 30 -10.36 -1.24 15.27
CA ILE A 30 -9.53 -0.12 14.82
C ILE A 30 -8.55 0.33 15.91
N VAL A 31 -7.37 0.75 15.47
CA VAL A 31 -6.33 1.43 16.26
C VAL A 31 -6.15 2.83 15.70
N VAL A 32 -6.06 3.81 16.59
CA VAL A 32 -5.89 5.22 16.24
C VAL A 32 -4.44 5.62 16.45
N ALA A 33 -3.75 5.99 15.38
CA ALA A 33 -2.39 6.52 15.44
C ALA A 33 -2.38 8.02 15.13
N ARG A 34 -1.50 8.77 15.82
CA ARG A 34 -1.28 10.19 15.53
C ARG A 34 0.01 10.35 14.71
N LYS A 35 -0.09 10.95 13.52
CA LYS A 35 1.07 11.33 12.72
C LYS A 35 1.81 12.50 13.38
N ALA A 36 3.11 12.65 13.07
CA ALA A 36 3.93 13.76 13.57
C ALA A 36 3.35 15.15 13.21
N ASN A 37 2.70 15.26 12.05
CA ASN A 37 1.99 16.48 11.62
C ASN A 37 0.62 16.70 12.32
N GLY A 38 0.33 15.95 13.39
CA GLY A 38 -0.90 16.06 14.17
C GLY A 38 -2.14 15.39 13.56
N ARG A 39 -2.08 14.93 12.30
CA ARG A 39 -3.18 14.20 11.65
C ARG A 39 -3.41 12.83 12.28
N ILE A 40 -4.66 12.39 12.29
CA ILE A 40 -5.05 11.06 12.77
C ILE A 40 -4.99 10.06 11.62
N ARG A 41 -4.53 8.83 11.90
CA ARG A 41 -4.59 7.68 11.00
C ARG A 41 -5.37 6.57 11.70
N LEU A 42 -6.43 6.11 11.07
CA LEU A 42 -7.14 4.90 11.47
C LEU A 42 -6.44 3.69 10.84
N CYS A 43 -6.11 2.71 11.66
CA CYS A 43 -5.52 1.45 11.23
C CYS A 43 -6.44 0.31 11.68
N ALA A 44 -6.72 -0.63 10.79
CA ALA A 44 -7.33 -1.89 11.19
C ALA A 44 -6.29 -2.76 11.89
N ASP A 45 -6.66 -3.40 12.98
CA ASP A 45 -5.80 -4.36 13.67
C ASP A 45 -6.16 -5.80 13.29
N TYR A 46 -5.59 -6.23 12.17
CA TYR A 46 -5.72 -7.60 11.65
C TYR A 46 -4.81 -8.60 12.38
N SER A 47 -4.00 -8.17 13.35
CA SER A 47 -3.18 -9.08 14.16
C SER A 47 -4.01 -9.92 15.12
N THR A 48 -5.25 -9.51 15.38
CA THR A 48 -6.20 -10.18 16.29
C THR A 48 -6.88 -11.41 15.67
N GLY A 49 -6.17 -12.15 14.82
CA GLY A 49 -6.58 -13.47 14.31
C GLY A 49 -6.70 -13.59 12.80
N LEU A 50 -7.05 -12.52 12.06
CA LEU A 50 -7.14 -12.62 10.60
C LEU A 50 -5.78 -12.96 9.99
N ASN A 51 -4.71 -12.29 10.41
CA ASN A 51 -3.37 -12.57 9.91
C ASN A 51 -2.88 -13.99 10.23
N ASP A 52 -3.36 -14.61 11.32
CA ASP A 52 -3.03 -16.00 11.65
C ASP A 52 -3.77 -16.98 10.73
N ALA A 53 -5.00 -16.64 10.34
CA ALA A 53 -5.81 -17.46 9.44
C ALA A 53 -5.40 -17.33 7.96
N LEU A 54 -4.78 -16.22 7.57
CA LEU A 54 -4.35 -15.99 6.19
C LEU A 54 -3.12 -16.84 5.85
N LYS A 55 -3.10 -17.38 4.63
CA LYS A 55 -1.88 -18.00 4.08
C LYS A 55 -0.83 -16.95 3.78
N ASP A 56 0.43 -17.29 4.02
CA ASP A 56 1.55 -16.47 3.60
C ASP A 56 1.67 -16.46 2.09
N ILE A 57 1.99 -15.29 1.55
CA ILE A 57 2.42 -15.12 0.17
C ILE A 57 3.87 -14.69 0.22
N ILE A 58 4.74 -15.52 -0.37
CA ILE A 58 6.16 -15.25 -0.46
C ILE A 58 6.43 -14.68 -1.84
N TYR A 59 6.91 -13.45 -1.87
CA TYR A 59 7.44 -12.80 -3.06
C TYR A 59 8.74 -12.10 -2.68
N PRO A 60 9.83 -12.21 -3.47
CA PRO A 60 11.10 -11.59 -3.13
C PRO A 60 10.95 -10.06 -3.13
N ILE A 61 11.03 -9.46 -1.94
CA ILE A 61 11.19 -8.02 -1.79
C ILE A 61 12.70 -7.76 -1.83
N PRO A 62 13.19 -6.87 -2.71
CA PRO A 62 14.62 -6.58 -2.81
C PRO A 62 15.18 -6.16 -1.45
N LYS A 63 16.37 -6.66 -1.11
CA LYS A 63 17.10 -6.18 0.06
C LYS A 63 17.85 -4.91 -0.29
N VAL A 64 18.29 -4.18 0.74
CA VAL A 64 19.09 -2.96 0.56
C VAL A 64 20.34 -3.25 -0.28
N GLU A 65 20.97 -4.42 -0.11
CA GLU A 65 22.14 -4.83 -0.88
C GLU A 65 21.83 -4.99 -2.36
N ASP A 66 20.65 -5.52 -2.71
CA ASP A 66 20.18 -5.66 -4.09
C ASP A 66 19.95 -4.29 -4.73
N VAL A 67 19.45 -3.32 -3.96
CA VAL A 67 19.28 -1.93 -4.41
C VAL A 67 20.63 -1.27 -4.66
N VAL A 68 21.56 -1.35 -3.71
CA VAL A 68 22.90 -0.75 -3.82
C VAL A 68 23.70 -1.34 -4.98
N ALA A 69 23.54 -2.64 -5.25
CA ALA A 69 24.19 -3.31 -6.38
C ALA A 69 23.79 -2.75 -7.76
N LYS A 70 22.68 -1.99 -7.86
CA LYS A 70 22.25 -1.34 -9.11
C LYS A 70 22.88 0.04 -9.34
N PHE A 71 23.54 0.63 -8.35
CA PHE A 71 24.07 1.99 -8.45
C PHE A 71 25.30 2.14 -9.37
N PRO A 72 26.27 1.20 -9.39
CA PRO A 72 27.48 1.37 -10.21
C PRO A 72 27.17 1.67 -11.68
N GLY A 73 27.84 2.68 -12.23
CA GLY A 73 27.68 3.13 -13.62
C GLY A 73 26.50 4.08 -13.87
N ASN A 74 25.59 4.28 -12.91
CA ASN A 74 24.52 5.27 -13.02
C ASN A 74 24.95 6.60 -12.37
N THR A 75 24.54 7.72 -12.96
CA THR A 75 24.87 9.08 -12.49
C THR A 75 23.63 9.90 -12.14
N ILE A 76 22.46 9.50 -12.65
CA ILE A 76 21.17 10.15 -12.41
C ILE A 76 20.23 9.12 -11.78
N PHE A 77 19.53 9.57 -10.72
CA PHE A 77 18.66 8.74 -9.92
C PHE A 77 17.36 9.49 -9.65
N SER A 78 16.25 8.79 -9.66
CA SER A 78 14.98 9.28 -9.13
C SER A 78 14.20 8.16 -8.46
N GLN A 79 13.26 8.59 -7.63
CA GLN A 79 12.35 7.75 -6.89
C GLN A 79 10.94 8.24 -7.17
N LEU A 80 10.14 7.39 -7.80
CA LEU A 80 8.71 7.64 -7.98
C LEU A 80 7.98 7.00 -6.81
N HIS A 81 7.30 7.82 -6.01
CA HIS A 81 6.52 7.37 -4.88
C HIS A 81 5.05 7.15 -5.28
N LEU A 82 4.52 5.97 -5.02
CA LEU A 82 3.13 5.62 -5.31
C LEU A 82 2.22 6.06 -4.14
N SER A 83 1.54 7.21 -4.32
CA SER A 83 0.56 7.71 -3.35
C SER A 83 -0.52 6.69 -3.03
N ASP A 84 -0.88 6.57 -1.75
CA ASP A 84 -1.89 5.62 -1.25
C ASP A 84 -1.65 4.19 -1.75
N ALA A 85 -0.39 3.75 -1.73
CA ALA A 85 0.02 2.39 -2.05
C ALA A 85 -0.82 1.32 -1.31
N HIS A 86 -0.86 0.11 -1.85
CA HIS A 86 -1.85 -0.95 -1.58
C HIS A 86 -3.28 -0.62 -2.02
N LEU A 87 -3.80 0.57 -1.74
CA LEU A 87 -5.18 0.93 -2.03
C LEU A 87 -5.48 1.10 -3.52
N GLN A 88 -4.43 1.12 -4.34
CA GLN A 88 -4.55 1.06 -5.80
C GLN A 88 -5.05 -0.31 -6.27
N LEU A 89 -4.82 -1.38 -5.50
CA LEU A 89 -5.20 -2.76 -5.87
C LEU A 89 -6.61 -3.11 -5.41
N ARG A 90 -7.48 -3.48 -6.36
CA ARG A 90 -8.82 -4.01 -6.05
C ARG A 90 -8.73 -5.42 -5.51
N LEU A 91 -9.49 -5.67 -4.44
CA LEU A 91 -9.70 -7.03 -3.95
C LEU A 91 -10.88 -7.65 -4.67
N ASP A 92 -10.85 -8.97 -4.84
CA ASP A 92 -12.04 -9.74 -5.21
C ASP A 92 -13.07 -9.73 -4.07
N GLU A 93 -14.34 -9.96 -4.38
CA GLU A 93 -15.45 -9.86 -3.42
C GLU A 93 -15.26 -10.76 -2.18
N SER A 94 -14.63 -11.92 -2.31
CA SER A 94 -14.42 -12.83 -1.19
C SER A 94 -13.37 -12.29 -0.21
N SER A 95 -12.28 -11.72 -0.75
CA SER A 95 -11.24 -11.07 0.04
C SER A 95 -11.72 -9.78 0.71
N GLN A 96 -12.61 -9.01 0.04
CA GLN A 96 -13.18 -7.79 0.61
C GLN A 96 -13.87 -8.05 1.95
N LYS A 97 -14.63 -9.15 2.07
CA LYS A 97 -15.34 -9.52 3.31
C LYS A 97 -14.42 -9.58 4.53
N MET A 98 -13.21 -10.07 4.36
CA MET A 98 -12.22 -10.22 5.44
C MET A 98 -11.65 -8.88 5.91
N THR A 99 -11.76 -7.82 5.10
CA THR A 99 -11.26 -6.48 5.44
C THR A 99 -12.24 -5.63 6.24
N THR A 100 -13.33 -6.23 6.74
CA THR A 100 -14.33 -5.51 7.51
C THR A 100 -13.75 -5.05 8.85
N ILE A 101 -13.94 -3.77 9.17
CA ILE A 101 -13.55 -3.16 10.44
C ILE A 101 -14.78 -2.82 11.28
N SER A 102 -14.61 -2.92 12.60
CA SER A 102 -15.61 -2.51 13.58
C SER A 102 -15.22 -1.21 14.24
N THR A 103 -16.17 -0.28 14.29
CA THR A 103 -16.02 1.03 14.92
C THR A 103 -17.24 1.33 15.78
N HIS A 104 -17.16 2.36 16.63
CA HIS A 104 -18.31 2.88 17.37
C HIS A 104 -19.46 3.39 16.48
N LYS A 105 -19.26 3.50 15.16
CA LYS A 105 -20.27 3.94 14.17
C LYS A 105 -20.82 2.81 13.31
N GLY A 106 -20.43 1.57 13.57
CA GLY A 106 -20.84 0.40 12.80
C GLY A 106 -19.69 -0.28 12.08
N LEU A 107 -20.06 -1.20 11.19
CA LEU A 107 -19.16 -2.03 10.40
C LEU A 107 -18.90 -1.42 9.03
N PHE A 108 -17.64 -1.44 8.61
CA PHE A 108 -17.19 -0.85 7.36
C PHE A 108 -16.26 -1.81 6.63
N GLN A 109 -16.45 -1.98 5.32
CA GLN A 109 -15.66 -2.91 4.51
C GLN A 109 -14.85 -2.16 3.44
N TYR A 110 -13.59 -2.56 3.26
CA TYR A 110 -12.75 -2.07 2.18
C TYR A 110 -12.92 -2.90 0.90
N ASN A 111 -12.82 -2.24 -0.26
CA ASN A 111 -12.82 -2.90 -1.56
C ASN A 111 -11.43 -2.93 -2.24
N ARG A 112 -10.39 -2.58 -1.48
CA ARG A 112 -8.99 -2.47 -1.92
C ARG A 112 -8.09 -3.17 -0.91
N LEU A 113 -6.89 -3.53 -1.36
CA LEU A 113 -5.87 -4.08 -0.49
C LEU A 113 -5.47 -3.03 0.56
N VAL A 114 -5.55 -3.42 1.83
CA VAL A 114 -5.27 -2.52 2.96
C VAL A 114 -4.00 -2.90 3.69
N PHE A 115 -3.36 -1.90 4.29
CA PHE A 115 -2.24 -2.10 5.19
C PHE A 115 -2.63 -2.96 6.40
N GLY A 116 -1.64 -3.68 6.94
CA GLY A 116 -1.80 -4.52 8.14
C GLY A 116 -2.20 -5.96 7.83
N LEU A 117 -2.62 -6.27 6.60
CA LEU A 117 -2.79 -7.65 6.15
C LEU A 117 -1.42 -8.30 5.88
N LYS A 118 -1.19 -9.47 6.45
CA LYS A 118 0.05 -10.23 6.32
C LYS A 118 0.55 -10.42 4.87
N PRO A 119 -0.30 -10.81 3.89
CA PRO A 119 0.16 -10.98 2.51
C PRO A 119 0.26 -9.67 1.70
N ALA A 120 -0.22 -8.52 2.23
CA ALA A 120 -0.35 -7.30 1.42
C ALA A 120 0.97 -6.80 0.81
N PRO A 121 2.11 -6.74 1.52
CA PRO A 121 3.37 -6.27 0.94
C PRO A 121 3.83 -7.13 -0.24
N ALA A 122 3.72 -8.46 -0.13
CA ALA A 122 4.12 -9.39 -1.17
C ALA A 122 3.20 -9.30 -2.41
N ILE A 123 1.89 -9.18 -2.20
CA ILE A 123 0.92 -8.97 -3.29
C ILE A 123 1.23 -7.65 -4.02
N PHE A 124 1.47 -6.58 -3.26
CA PHE A 124 1.71 -5.26 -3.83
C PHE A 124 3.03 -5.22 -4.61
N GLN A 125 4.13 -5.68 -4.01
CA GLN A 125 5.43 -5.78 -4.68
C GLN A 125 5.32 -6.58 -5.99
N LYS A 126 4.72 -7.78 -5.94
CA LYS A 126 4.52 -8.61 -7.14
C LYS A 126 3.76 -7.90 -8.25
N THR A 127 2.80 -7.05 -7.88
CA THR A 127 1.97 -6.32 -8.85
C THR A 127 2.73 -5.14 -9.44
N VAL A 128 3.38 -4.33 -8.60
CA VAL A 128 4.09 -3.13 -9.05
C VAL A 128 5.36 -3.48 -9.83
N ASP A 129 6.02 -4.59 -9.54
CA ASP A 129 7.17 -5.12 -10.33
C ASP A 129 6.85 -5.29 -11.82
N GLN A 130 5.59 -5.47 -12.18
CA GLN A 130 5.18 -5.65 -13.57
C GLN A 130 5.38 -4.37 -14.39
N ALA A 131 5.20 -3.18 -13.80
CA ALA A 131 5.29 -1.92 -14.51
C ALA A 131 6.71 -1.68 -15.08
N PRO A 132 7.79 -1.70 -14.29
CA PRO A 132 9.14 -1.53 -14.82
C PRO A 132 9.74 -2.82 -15.42
N SER A 133 9.00 -3.93 -15.50
CA SER A 133 9.53 -5.21 -15.97
C SER A 133 10.18 -5.09 -17.36
N GLY A 134 11.43 -5.55 -17.48
CA GLY A 134 12.22 -5.48 -18.70
C GLY A 134 12.83 -4.11 -19.01
N ILE A 135 12.69 -3.11 -18.13
CA ILE A 135 13.38 -1.81 -18.25
C ILE A 135 14.64 -1.86 -17.38
N GLU A 136 15.82 -1.88 -18.00
CA GLU A 136 17.07 -1.83 -17.24
C GLU A 136 17.22 -0.54 -16.42
N GLY A 137 17.98 -0.59 -15.34
CA GLY A 137 18.18 0.57 -14.46
C GLY A 137 16.92 0.96 -13.68
N THR A 138 15.98 0.04 -13.51
CA THR A 138 14.81 0.23 -12.65
C THR A 138 14.74 -0.85 -11.57
N LEU A 139 14.14 -0.50 -10.43
CA LEU A 139 13.89 -1.42 -9.32
C LEU A 139 12.69 -0.91 -8.53
N VAL A 140 11.81 -1.81 -8.10
CA VAL A 140 10.70 -1.47 -7.19
C VAL A 140 11.07 -1.90 -5.79
N TYR A 141 10.86 -1.03 -4.82
CA TYR A 141 10.95 -1.33 -3.41
C TYR A 141 9.66 -0.87 -2.74
N LEU A 142 8.74 -1.82 -2.53
CA LEU A 142 7.40 -1.57 -2.00
C LEU A 142 6.65 -0.49 -2.79
N ASP A 143 6.44 0.68 -2.20
CA ASP A 143 5.74 1.85 -2.75
C ASP A 143 6.62 2.79 -3.58
N ASP A 144 7.90 2.45 -3.73
CA ASP A 144 8.87 3.27 -4.46
C ASP A 144 9.38 2.56 -5.71
N ILE A 145 9.38 3.28 -6.84
CA ILE A 145 10.04 2.85 -8.08
C ILE A 145 11.31 3.68 -8.26
N LEU A 146 12.45 3.03 -8.12
CA LEU A 146 13.76 3.61 -8.39
C LEU A 146 14.06 3.53 -9.88
N ILE A 147 14.49 4.65 -10.44
CA ILE A 147 14.86 4.79 -11.85
C ILE A 147 16.24 5.43 -11.91
N MET A 148 17.12 4.81 -12.69
CA MET A 148 18.54 5.12 -12.73
C MET A 148 19.01 5.23 -14.18
N GLY A 149 19.98 6.10 -14.45
CA GLY A 149 20.63 6.18 -15.75
C GLY A 149 22.07 6.66 -15.68
N PRO A 150 22.95 6.18 -16.59
CA PRO A 150 24.34 6.66 -16.72
C PRO A 150 24.43 8.10 -17.24
N ASP A 151 23.41 8.54 -17.97
CA ASP A 151 23.31 9.86 -18.59
C ASP A 151 21.83 10.28 -18.70
N LYS A 152 21.59 11.54 -19.05
CA LYS A 152 20.25 12.13 -19.12
C LYS A 152 19.36 11.48 -20.18
N LEU A 153 19.90 11.13 -21.34
CA LEU A 153 19.12 10.55 -22.44
C LEU A 153 18.59 9.17 -22.03
N THR A 154 19.48 8.31 -21.54
CA THR A 154 19.12 6.96 -21.07
C THR A 154 18.14 7.02 -19.89
N TYR A 155 18.38 7.92 -18.93
CA TYR A 155 17.47 8.13 -17.81
C TYR A 155 16.08 8.59 -18.25
N ASP A 156 15.98 9.61 -19.13
CA ASP A 156 14.70 10.16 -19.59
C ASP A 156 13.90 9.10 -20.37
N GLN A 157 14.57 8.25 -21.16
CA GLN A 157 13.94 7.11 -21.85
C GLN A 157 13.35 6.09 -20.87
N ARG A 158 14.12 5.71 -19.83
CA ARG A 158 13.67 4.76 -18.80
C ARG A 158 12.51 5.33 -18.00
N LEU A 159 12.61 6.60 -17.58
CA LEU A 159 11.54 7.31 -16.87
C LEU A 159 10.26 7.34 -17.70
N HIS A 160 10.34 7.72 -18.97
CA HIS A 160 9.18 7.78 -19.84
C HIS A 160 8.54 6.39 -20.03
N ALA A 161 9.36 5.35 -20.23
CA ALA A 161 8.88 3.99 -20.39
C ALA A 161 8.19 3.44 -19.13
N VAL A 162 8.67 3.79 -17.93
CA VAL A 162 7.99 3.45 -16.66
C VAL A 162 6.67 4.21 -16.54
N LEU A 163 6.67 5.52 -16.77
CA LEU A 163 5.47 6.35 -16.64
C LEU A 163 4.35 5.97 -17.61
N GLN A 164 4.67 5.42 -18.79
CA GLN A 164 3.67 4.92 -19.75
C GLN A 164 2.96 3.63 -19.31
N ARG A 165 3.50 2.93 -18.30
CA ARG A 165 3.00 1.64 -17.82
C ARG A 165 2.30 1.72 -16.46
N LEU A 166 2.30 2.90 -15.85
CA LEU A 166 1.58 3.24 -14.62
C LEU A 166 0.21 3.84 -14.97
#